data_AF-A0A1D7YTU5-F1
#
_entry.id   AF-A0A1D7YTU5-F1
#
_cell.length_a   1.000
_cell.length_b   1.000
_cell.length_c   1.000
_cell.angle_alpha   90.00
_cell.angle_beta   90.00
_cell.angle_gamma   90.00
#
_symmetry.space_group_name_H-M   'P 1'
#
loop_
_entity.id
_entity.type
_entity.pdbx_description
1 polymer ?
#
loop_
_entity_poly.entity_id
_entity_poly.type
_entity_poly.pdbx_seq_one_letter_code
_entity_poly.pdbx_strand_id
1 'polypeptide(L)' 'MYHIYTIKNKSEFSKTLVAETKDYDEALEKAEKAIAGKEGYNYVVEETDGSMNSYGDLLTTVVAEG' A
#
# COMPACT_ATOMS: atom_id res chain seq x y z
N MET A 1 -9.53 2.59 5.88
CA MET A 1 -9.12 1.30 5.25
C MET A 1 -7.69 1.48 4.76
N TYR A 2 -6.83 0.52 5.01
CA TYR A 2 -5.45 0.49 4.58
C TYR A 2 -5.33 -0.38 3.34
N HIS A 3 -4.84 0.20 2.25
CA HIS A 3 -4.46 -0.49 1.04
C HIS A 3 -2.96 -0.75 1.07
N ILE A 4 -2.57 -1.99 0.87
CA ILE A 4 -1.19 -2.42 0.89
C ILE A 4 -0.78 -2.63 -0.55
N TYR A 5 0.27 -1.96 -0.96
CA TYR A 5 0.86 -2.07 -2.29
C TYR A 5 2.28 -2.57 -2.18
N THR A 6 2.70 -3.33 -3.19
CA THR A 6 4.10 -3.67 -3.39
C THR A 6 4.58 -3.08 -4.71
N ILE A 7 5.77 -2.52 -4.70
CA ILE A 7 6.41 -1.87 -5.84
C ILE A 7 7.69 -2.63 -6.13
N LYS A 8 7.78 -3.19 -7.33
CA LYS A 8 9.03 -3.78 -7.81
C LYS A 8 9.91 -2.70 -8.42
N ASN A 9 11.18 -2.65 -8.01
CA ASN A 9 12.22 -1.87 -8.70
C ASN A 9 11.94 -0.35 -8.77
N LYS A 10 11.27 0.21 -7.76
CA LYS A 10 10.84 1.63 -7.69
C LYS A 10 10.09 2.15 -8.92
N SER A 11 9.53 1.26 -9.74
CA SER A 11 8.77 1.64 -10.92
C SER A 11 7.31 1.78 -10.53
N GLU A 12 6.76 2.99 -10.63
CA GLU A 12 5.35 3.29 -10.31
C GLU A 12 4.37 2.42 -11.12
N PHE A 13 4.80 1.95 -12.29
CA PHE A 13 4.05 1.00 -13.12
C PHE A 13 3.89 -0.41 -12.53
N SER A 14 4.73 -0.77 -11.57
CA SER A 14 4.71 -2.10 -10.94
C SER A 14 3.98 -2.11 -9.59
N LYS A 15 3.24 -1.04 -9.25
CA LYS A 15 2.43 -0.95 -8.04
C LYS A 15 1.32 -2.01 -8.09
N THR A 16 1.46 -3.06 -7.28
CA THR A 16 0.51 -4.15 -7.20
C THR A 16 -0.19 -4.11 -5.84
N LEU A 17 -1.52 -4.02 -5.84
CA LEU A 17 -2.32 -4.14 -4.62
C LEU A 17 -2.17 -5.57 -4.09
N VAL A 18 -1.66 -5.70 -2.88
CA VAL A 18 -1.49 -6.97 -2.17
C VAL A 18 -2.76 -7.33 -1.44
N ALA A 19 -3.25 -6.41 -0.61
CA ALA A 19 -4.42 -6.61 0.22
C ALA A 19 -4.94 -5.27 0.73
N GLU A 20 -6.19 -5.28 1.19
CA GLU A 20 -6.83 -4.19 1.90
C GLU A 20 -7.29 -4.68 3.27
N THR A 21 -7.06 -3.89 4.32
CA THR A 21 -7.47 -4.22 5.69
C THR A 21 -7.92 -2.96 6.42
N LYS A 22 -8.68 -3.10 7.51
CA LYS A 22 -9.06 -1.97 8.35
C LYS A 22 -8.07 -1.71 9.48
N ASP A 23 -7.20 -2.68 9.76
CA ASP A 23 -6.21 -2.63 10.84
C ASP A 23 -4.83 -2.28 10.29
N TYR A 24 -4.20 -1.26 10.88
CA TYR A 24 -2.86 -0.79 10.48
C TYR A 24 -1.78 -1.85 10.76
N ASP A 25 -1.88 -2.49 11.93
CA ASP A 25 -0.92 -3.51 12.37
C ASP A 25 -0.93 -4.72 11.41
N GLU A 26 -2.13 -5.17 11.04
CA GLU A 26 -2.30 -6.23 10.05
C GLU A 26 -1.85 -5.79 8.65
N ALA A 27 -1.97 -4.50 8.33
CA ALA A 27 -1.52 -3.96 7.06
C ALA A 27 0.00 -4.00 6.93
N LEU A 28 0.70 -3.55 7.97
CA LEU A 28 2.16 -3.61 8.05
C LEU A 28 2.65 -5.05 8.00
N GLU A 29 2.08 -5.96 8.79
CA GLU A 29 2.53 -7.35 8.82
C GLU A 29 2.41 -8.02 7.45
N LYS A 30 1.30 -7.76 6.74
CA LYS A 30 1.11 -8.24 5.36
C LYS A 30 2.04 -7.57 4.37
N ALA A 31 2.29 -6.26 4.51
CA ALA A 31 3.21 -5.51 3.67
C ALA A 31 4.64 -6.05 3.77
N GLU A 32 5.13 -6.21 5.00
CA GLU A 32 6.45 -6.77 5.28
C GLU A 32 6.54 -8.22 4.81
N LYS A 33 5.53 -9.06 5.07
CA LYS A 33 5.50 -10.43 4.52
C LYS A 33 5.49 -10.46 2.99
N ALA A 34 4.89 -9.48 2.33
CA ALA A 34 4.82 -9.45 0.87
C ALA A 34 6.16 -9.10 0.20
N ILE A 35 7.01 -8.32 0.88
CA ILE A 35 8.38 -7.99 0.46
C ILE A 35 9.44 -8.92 1.07
N ALA A 36 9.12 -9.63 2.16
CA ALA A 36 10.04 -10.55 2.83
C ALA A 36 10.52 -11.64 1.87
N GLY A 37 11.83 -11.65 1.62
CA GLY A 37 12.47 -12.59 0.70
C GLY A 37 12.46 -12.15 -0.78
N LYS A 38 11.97 -10.95 -1.09
CA LYS A 38 12.05 -10.36 -2.44
C LYS A 38 12.96 -9.14 -2.44
N GLU A 39 14.24 -9.35 -2.70
CA GLU A 39 15.20 -8.24 -2.87
C GLU A 39 14.76 -7.31 -4.02
N GLY A 40 14.68 -6.00 -3.74
CA GLY A 40 14.26 -4.98 -4.69
C GLY A 40 12.74 -4.76 -4.80
N TYR A 41 11.96 -5.32 -3.89
CA TYR A 41 10.55 -4.97 -3.70
C TYR A 41 10.40 -4.04 -2.50
N ASN A 42 9.68 -2.96 -2.72
CA ASN A 42 9.26 -2.04 -1.70
C ASN A 42 7.77 -2.25 -1.39
N TYR A 43 7.34 -1.88 -0.20
CA TYR A 43 5.93 -1.83 0.15
C TYR A 43 5.49 -0.40 0.40
N VAL A 44 4.21 -0.14 0.16
CA VAL A 44 3.56 1.14 0.44
C VAL A 44 2.19 0.82 1.05
N VAL A 45 1.95 1.34 2.24
CA VAL A 45 0.65 1.26 2.90
C VAL A 45 -0.02 2.62 2.77
N GLU A 46 -1.19 2.65 2.14
CA GLU A 46 -2.00 3.85 1.95
C GLU A 46 -3.28 3.73 2.78
N GLU A 47 -3.55 4.71 3.64
CA GLU A 47 -4.81 4.83 4.34
C GLU A 47 -5.81 5.62 3.49
N THR A 48 -7.02 5.08 3.33
CA THR A 48 -8.17 5.79 2.81
C THR A 48 -9.26 5.92 3.87
N ASP A 49 -9.79 7.13 4.00
CA ASP A 49 -10.96 7.44 4.80
C ASP A 49 -12.28 7.18 4.02
N GLY A 50 -12.18 6.79 2.73
CA GLY A 50 -13.35 6.68 1.84
C GLY A 50 -13.80 8.04 1.28
N SER A 51 -13.14 9.11 1.68
CA SER A 51 -13.28 10.44 1.11
C SER A 51 -12.75 10.47 -0.34
N MET A 52 -13.54 11.00 -1.28
CA MET A 52 -13.12 11.21 -2.67
C MET A 52 -12.85 12.69 -2.93
N ASN A 53 -11.90 12.99 -3.82
CA ASN A 53 -11.68 14.34 -4.31
C ASN A 53 -12.80 14.74 -5.30
N SER A 54 -12.87 16.02 -5.67
CA SER A 54 -13.85 16.52 -6.66
C SER A 54 -13.68 15.94 -8.07
N TYR A 55 -12.59 15.21 -8.33
CA TYR A 55 -12.32 14.51 -9.59
C TYR A 55 -12.80 13.05 -9.56
N GLY A 56 -13.33 12.57 -8.43
CA GLY A 56 -13.81 11.20 -8.27
C GLY A 56 -12.74 10.17 -7.89
N ASP A 57 -11.50 10.62 -7.62
CA ASP A 57 -10.46 9.74 -7.09
C ASP A 57 -10.59 9.60 -5.57
N LEU A 58 -10.37 8.38 -5.07
CA LEU A 58 -10.24 8.15 -3.64
C LEU A 58 -9.02 8.87 -3.10
N LEU A 59 -9.23 9.67 -2.05
CA LEU A 59 -8.14 10.23 -1.27
C LEU A 59 -7.50 9.10 -0.47
N THR A 60 -6.25 8.80 -0.81
CA THR A 60 -5.41 7.87 -0.09
C THR A 60 -4.16 8.61 0.38
N THR A 61 -3.73 8.32 1.60
CA THR A 61 -2.55 8.94 2.23
C THR A 61 -1.54 7.84 2.54
N VAL A 62 -0.30 7.97 2.08
CA VAL A 62 0.76 7.02 2.43
C VAL A 62 1.07 7.13 3.92
N VAL A 63 0.82 6.06 4.67
CA VAL A 63 1.07 5.97 6.11
C VAL A 63 2.32 5.16 6.45
N ALA A 64 2.80 4.32 5.53
CA ALA A 64 4.08 3.62 5.64
C ALA A 64 4.65 3.30 4.27
N GLU A 65 5.98 3.36 4.14
CA GLU A 65 6.72 2.87 2.98
C GLU A 65 8.05 2.24 3.44
N GLY A 66 8.52 1.22 2.72
CA GLY A 66 9.78 0.52 3.02
C GLY A 66 10.35 -0.18 1.80
#